data_AF-A0A5Q2MJC4-F1
#
_entry.id   AF-A0A5Q2MJC4-F1
#
_cell.length_a   1.000
_cell.length_b   1.000
_cell.length_c   1.000
_cell.angle_alpha   90.00
_cell.angle_beta   90.00
_cell.angle_gamma   90.00
#
_symmetry.space_group_name_H-M   'P 1'
#
loop_
_entity.id
_entity.type
_entity.pdbx_description
1 polymer ?
#
loop_
_entity_poly.entity_id
_entity_poly.type
_entity_poly.pdbx_seq_one_letter_code
_entity_poly.pdbx_strand_id
1 'polypeptide(L)'
;MNTQPPSGSTPPGFYPDSSGAMRWWDGSSWTEHTQQATPEQVAPPKKRHTFRNVMLGIIAACVLFIAGCTALLGSAANEAGKSIEKEVAKDKQPGGPDNPLTIVEGKKFSVSGFDYSSGWKVDEDVLGSIDIAKLKVTNNRDKKDSALVEIKFMKGSEVLALADCTTEPVAIGQTTTLSCGSTDELPKSYDRITINDSF
;
A
#
# COMPACT_ATOMS: atom_id res chain seq x y z
N MET A 1 107.82 29.67 9.92
CA MET A 1 107.96 28.21 9.73
C MET A 1 106.82 27.76 8.84
N ASN A 2 107.13 27.29 7.63
CA ASN A 2 106.22 26.57 6.73
C ASN A 2 105.67 25.32 7.42
N THR A 3 104.43 24.92 7.11
CA THR A 3 104.07 23.53 6.71
C THR A 3 102.61 23.43 6.26
N GLN A 4 102.44 23.42 4.94
CA GLN A 4 101.57 22.58 4.08
C GLN A 4 100.38 21.79 4.72
N PRO A 5 99.17 21.82 4.11
CA PRO A 5 98.04 20.98 4.54
C PRO A 5 98.26 19.48 4.26
N PRO A 6 97.70 18.58 5.09
CA PRO A 6 97.89 17.14 4.95
C PRO A 6 97.13 16.56 3.75
N SER A 7 97.86 15.82 2.92
CA SER A 7 97.33 15.05 1.79
C SER A 7 96.41 13.93 2.30
N GLY A 8 95.11 14.04 2.05
CA GLY A 8 94.13 13.00 2.37
C GLY A 8 94.19 11.84 1.36
N SER A 9 94.49 10.63 1.81
CA SER A 9 94.37 9.41 1.01
C SER A 9 92.90 8.99 0.91
N THR A 10 92.36 8.95 -0.30
CA THR A 10 91.01 8.44 -0.56
C THR A 10 90.92 6.98 -0.11
N PRO A 11 89.99 6.62 0.80
CA PRO A 11 89.86 5.25 1.28
C PRO A 11 89.36 4.32 0.16
N PRO A 12 89.70 3.02 0.22
CA PRO A 12 89.20 2.04 -0.75
C PRO A 12 87.68 1.98 -0.79
N GLY A 13 87.08 1.93 -1.98
CA GLY A 13 85.62 1.97 -2.15
C GLY A 13 85.17 2.11 -3.61
N PHE A 14 83.86 1.99 -3.84
CA PHE A 14 83.24 2.27 -5.13
C PHE A 14 83.00 3.77 -5.30
N TYR A 15 83.46 4.32 -6.41
CA TYR A 15 83.27 5.72 -6.79
C TYR A 15 82.76 5.81 -8.23
N PRO A 16 81.99 6.86 -8.57
CA PRO A 16 81.49 7.05 -9.92
C PRO A 16 82.63 7.32 -10.90
N ASP A 17 82.60 6.65 -12.06
CA ASP A 17 83.50 6.91 -13.18
C ASP A 17 82.85 7.81 -14.24
N SER A 18 83.62 8.24 -15.24
CA SER A 18 83.14 9.11 -16.32
C SER A 18 82.11 8.46 -17.26
N SER A 19 81.87 7.15 -17.14
CA SER A 19 80.87 6.40 -17.91
C SER A 19 79.51 6.28 -17.20
N GLY A 20 79.41 6.76 -15.96
CA GLY A 20 78.21 6.63 -15.12
C GLY A 20 78.09 5.28 -14.41
N ALA A 21 79.14 4.46 -14.46
CA ALA A 21 79.26 3.22 -13.67
C ALA A 21 80.02 3.51 -12.37
N MET A 22 79.88 2.63 -11.38
CA MET A 22 80.69 2.70 -10.15
C MET A 22 81.93 1.82 -10.32
N ARG A 23 83.14 2.39 -10.18
CA ARG A 23 84.43 1.66 -10.26
C ARG A 23 85.12 1.61 -8.89
N TRP A 24 85.80 0.50 -8.59
CA TRP A 24 86.47 0.30 -7.31
C TRP A 24 87.89 0.91 -7.26
N TRP A 25 88.14 1.74 -6.24
CA TRP A 25 89.46 2.25 -5.82
C TRP A 25 90.03 1.38 -4.71
N ASP A 26 91.28 0.91 -4.82
CA ASP A 26 91.90 0.03 -3.82
C ASP A 26 92.73 0.77 -2.75
N GLY A 27 92.77 2.11 -2.80
CA GLY A 27 93.63 2.94 -1.94
C GLY A 27 94.89 3.45 -2.63
N SER A 28 95.26 2.86 -3.77
CA SER A 28 96.45 3.21 -4.56
C SER A 28 96.18 3.34 -6.07
N SER A 29 95.23 2.59 -6.62
CA SER A 29 94.88 2.58 -8.03
C SER A 29 93.40 2.20 -8.27
N TRP A 30 92.89 2.55 -9.46
CA TRP A 30 91.58 2.11 -9.92
C TRP A 30 91.68 0.67 -10.43
N THR A 31 90.82 -0.22 -9.92
CA THR A 31 90.78 -1.61 -10.37
C THR A 31 89.77 -1.81 -11.51
N GLU A 32 89.81 -2.97 -12.18
CA GLU A 32 88.87 -3.32 -13.24
C GLU A 32 87.45 -3.66 -12.74
N HIS A 33 87.24 -3.74 -11.41
CA HIS A 33 85.92 -4.03 -10.86
C HIS A 33 84.98 -2.83 -11.06
N THR A 34 84.02 -2.99 -11.97
CA THR A 34 82.93 -2.02 -12.22
C THR A 34 81.58 -2.63 -11.88
N GLN A 35 80.74 -1.87 -11.18
CA GLN A 35 79.34 -2.20 -10.92
C GLN A 35 78.47 -1.37 -11.88
N GLN A 36 77.75 -2.03 -12.78
CA GLN A 36 76.71 -1.39 -13.59
C GLN A 36 75.52 -1.06 -12.68
N ALA A 37 75.03 0.19 -12.74
CA ALA A 37 73.78 0.55 -12.10
C ALA A 37 72.62 -0.20 -12.80
N THR A 38 71.97 -1.13 -12.10
CA THR A 38 70.80 -1.84 -12.62
C THR A 38 69.64 -0.84 -12.81
N PRO A 39 68.97 -0.79 -13.97
CA PRO A 39 67.81 0.08 -14.14
C PRO A 39 66.65 -0.35 -13.22
N GLU A 40 66.10 0.60 -12.46
CA GLU A 40 64.96 0.40 -11.56
C GLU A 40 63.73 -0.13 -12.33
N GLN A 41 63.28 -1.31 -11.93
CA GLN A 41 62.10 -1.97 -12.48
C GLN A 41 60.84 -1.39 -11.84
N VAL A 42 60.07 -0.60 -12.58
CA VAL A 42 58.80 -0.03 -12.11
C VAL A 42 57.78 -1.15 -11.87
N ALA A 43 57.33 -1.31 -10.62
CA ALA A 43 56.33 -2.33 -10.26
C ALA A 43 54.93 -2.02 -10.85
N PRO A 44 54.14 -3.04 -11.26
CA PRO A 44 52.82 -2.83 -11.83
C PRO A 44 51.78 -2.41 -10.75
N PRO A 45 50.76 -1.61 -11.11
CA PRO A 45 49.79 -1.11 -10.15
C PRO A 45 48.88 -2.23 -9.59
N LYS A 46 48.76 -2.27 -8.25
CA LYS A 46 47.92 -3.22 -7.52
C LYS A 46 46.43 -2.94 -7.81
N LYS A 47 45.71 -3.91 -8.41
CA LYS A 47 44.25 -3.82 -8.69
C LYS A 47 43.47 -3.55 -7.39
N ARG A 48 42.73 -2.44 -7.35
CA ARG A 48 41.86 -2.08 -6.21
C ARG A 48 40.50 -2.77 -6.30
N HIS A 49 40.22 -3.67 -5.36
CA HIS A 49 38.89 -4.31 -5.19
C HIS A 49 37.82 -3.36 -4.63
N THR A 50 38.19 -2.14 -4.25
CA THR A 50 37.30 -1.13 -3.67
C THR A 50 36.14 -0.80 -4.60
N PHE A 51 36.37 -0.68 -5.91
CA PHE A 51 35.32 -0.36 -6.88
C PHE A 51 34.26 -1.47 -6.98
N ARG A 52 34.70 -2.74 -6.96
CA ARG A 52 33.81 -3.91 -6.98
C ARG A 52 32.92 -3.95 -5.74
N ASN A 53 33.49 -3.69 -4.57
CA ASN A 53 32.73 -3.74 -3.31
C ASN A 53 31.74 -2.57 -3.19
N VAL A 54 32.11 -1.37 -3.68
CA VAL A 54 31.19 -0.22 -3.74
C VAL A 54 30.04 -0.48 -4.70
N MET A 55 30.30 -1.03 -5.89
CA MET A 55 29.27 -1.35 -6.87
C MET A 55 28.28 -2.40 -6.33
N LEU A 56 28.79 -3.45 -5.67
CA LEU A 56 27.96 -4.47 -5.02
C LEU A 56 27.08 -3.88 -3.90
N GLY A 57 27.62 -2.95 -3.11
CA GLY A 57 26.86 -2.25 -2.07
C GLY A 57 25.71 -1.41 -2.64
N ILE A 58 25.95 -0.68 -3.74
CA ILE A 58 24.91 0.12 -4.41
C ILE A 58 23.83 -0.77 -5.00
N ILE A 59 24.20 -1.86 -5.69
CA ILE A 59 23.22 -2.81 -6.23
C ILE A 59 22.36 -3.40 -5.11
N ALA A 60 22.97 -3.83 -4.00
CA ALA A 60 22.24 -4.36 -2.86
C ALA A 60 21.27 -3.33 -2.27
N ALA A 61 21.68 -2.07 -2.14
CA ALA A 61 20.82 -0.99 -1.67
C ALA A 61 19.65 -0.72 -2.64
N CYS A 62 19.90 -0.69 -3.95
CA CYS A 62 18.84 -0.54 -4.95
C CYS A 62 17.84 -1.70 -4.91
N VAL A 63 18.32 -2.95 -4.79
CA VAL A 63 17.44 -4.13 -4.69
C VAL A 63 16.59 -4.07 -3.42
N LEU A 64 17.17 -3.70 -2.27
CA LEU A 64 16.42 -3.54 -1.02
C LEU A 64 15.38 -2.41 -1.11
N PHE A 65 15.74 -1.29 -1.76
CA PHE A 65 14.81 -0.18 -1.95
C PHE A 65 13.65 -0.56 -2.87
N ILE A 66 13.92 -1.22 -3.99
CA ILE A 66 12.90 -1.68 -4.93
C ILE A 66 12.01 -2.74 -4.27
N ALA A 67 12.59 -3.73 -3.59
CA ALA A 67 11.83 -4.76 -2.87
C ALA A 67 10.95 -4.14 -1.79
N GLY A 68 11.48 -3.18 -1.03
CA GLY A 68 10.74 -2.40 -0.05
C GLY A 68 9.56 -1.62 -0.65
N CYS A 69 9.77 -0.93 -1.78
CA CYS A 69 8.70 -0.24 -2.50
C CYS A 69 7.62 -1.20 -3.03
N THR A 70 8.02 -2.36 -3.60
CA THR A 70 7.05 -3.34 -4.10
C THR A 70 6.22 -4.00 -3.00
N ALA A 71 6.80 -4.22 -1.81
CA ALA A 71 6.05 -4.76 -0.67
C ALA A 71 5.01 -3.77 -0.13
N LEU A 72 5.35 -2.47 -0.10
CA LEU A 72 4.43 -1.41 0.33
C LEU A 72 3.29 -1.18 -0.68
N LEU A 73 3.60 -1.16 -1.98
CA LEU A 73 2.57 -0.99 -3.02
C LEU A 73 1.69 -2.24 -3.18
N GLY A 74 2.25 -3.44 -3.05
CA GLY A 74 1.51 -4.70 -3.15
C GLY A 74 0.53 -4.91 -1.99
N SER A 75 0.91 -4.53 -0.77
CA SER A 75 0.01 -4.58 0.39
C SER A 75 -1.11 -3.55 0.30
N ALA A 76 -0.82 -2.31 -0.10
CA ALA A 76 -1.83 -1.28 -0.29
C ALA A 76 -2.86 -1.65 -1.37
N ALA A 77 -2.42 -2.20 -2.51
CA ALA A 77 -3.31 -2.63 -3.59
C ALA A 77 -4.21 -3.81 -3.16
N ASN A 78 -3.65 -4.77 -2.41
CA ASN A 78 -4.39 -5.93 -1.93
C ASN A 78 -5.46 -5.57 -0.90
N GLU A 79 -5.20 -4.63 0.01
CA GLU A 79 -6.19 -4.19 0.99
C GLU A 79 -7.30 -3.35 0.33
N ALA A 80 -6.98 -2.48 -0.62
CA ALA A 80 -7.96 -1.72 -1.38
C ALA A 80 -8.91 -2.64 -2.20
N GLY A 81 -8.37 -3.66 -2.86
CA GLY A 81 -9.17 -4.64 -3.61
C GLY A 81 -10.15 -5.40 -2.71
N LYS A 82 -9.69 -5.88 -1.55
CA LYS A 82 -10.54 -6.58 -0.58
C LYS A 82 -11.67 -5.72 -0.03
N SER A 83 -11.46 -4.43 0.20
CA SER A 83 -12.54 -3.55 0.65
C SER A 83 -13.62 -3.40 -0.42
N ILE A 84 -13.24 -3.22 -1.69
CA ILE A 84 -14.20 -3.07 -2.79
C ILE A 84 -14.98 -4.37 -2.99
N GLU A 85 -14.31 -5.52 -3.02
CA GLU A 85 -14.98 -6.82 -3.17
C GLU A 85 -15.99 -7.09 -2.05
N LYS A 86 -15.69 -6.68 -0.82
CA LYS A 86 -16.60 -6.82 0.32
C LYS A 86 -17.84 -5.92 0.17
N GLU A 87 -17.68 -4.67 -0.23
CA GLU A 87 -18.84 -3.79 -0.45
C GLU A 87 -19.70 -4.28 -1.61
N VAL A 88 -19.10 -4.63 -2.75
CA VAL A 88 -19.82 -5.22 -3.89
C VAL A 88 -20.52 -6.53 -3.52
N ALA A 89 -19.93 -7.32 -2.62
CA ALA A 89 -20.55 -8.54 -2.13
C ALA A 89 -21.76 -8.27 -1.22
N LYS A 90 -21.76 -7.16 -0.46
CA LYS A 90 -22.93 -6.72 0.32
C LYS A 90 -24.03 -6.22 -0.58
N ASP A 91 -23.69 -5.44 -1.61
CA ASP A 91 -24.69 -4.86 -2.52
C ASP A 91 -25.56 -5.93 -3.19
N LYS A 92 -24.94 -7.09 -3.44
CA LYS A 92 -25.59 -8.25 -4.07
C LYS A 92 -26.34 -9.16 -3.10
N GLN A 93 -26.24 -8.96 -1.77
CA GLN A 93 -27.02 -9.74 -0.81
C GLN A 93 -28.52 -9.43 -0.95
N PRO A 94 -29.43 -10.36 -0.62
CA PRO A 94 -30.86 -10.07 -0.62
C PRO A 94 -31.20 -8.86 0.26
N GLY A 95 -31.81 -7.85 -0.35
CA GLY A 95 -32.11 -6.56 0.26
C GLY A 95 -30.97 -5.55 0.21
N GLY A 96 -29.86 -5.84 -0.47
CA GLY A 96 -28.85 -4.84 -0.83
C GLY A 96 -29.26 -4.04 -2.08
N PRO A 97 -28.56 -2.93 -2.41
CA PRO A 97 -28.88 -2.06 -3.54
C PRO A 97 -29.00 -2.76 -4.90
N ASP A 98 -28.18 -3.79 -5.16
CA ASP A 98 -28.15 -4.52 -6.43
C ASP A 98 -29.01 -5.79 -6.44
N ASN A 99 -29.64 -6.12 -5.30
CA ASN A 99 -30.49 -7.31 -5.17
C ASN A 99 -31.66 -7.04 -4.21
N PRO A 100 -32.58 -6.14 -4.58
CA PRO A 100 -33.69 -5.73 -3.72
C PRO A 100 -34.59 -6.93 -3.38
N LEU A 101 -34.98 -7.02 -2.10
CA LEU A 101 -35.78 -8.12 -1.60
C LEU A 101 -37.26 -7.86 -1.87
N THR A 102 -37.96 -8.81 -2.48
CA THR A 102 -39.44 -8.74 -2.56
C THR A 102 -40.04 -9.02 -1.19
N ILE A 103 -40.90 -8.11 -0.73
CA ILE A 103 -41.61 -8.20 0.55
C ILE A 103 -43.11 -8.27 0.33
N VAL A 104 -43.81 -8.80 1.33
CA VAL A 104 -45.27 -8.95 1.32
C VAL A 104 -45.83 -8.16 2.48
N GLU A 105 -46.80 -7.31 2.19
CA GLU A 105 -47.48 -6.49 3.20
C GLU A 105 -47.94 -7.32 4.40
N GLY A 106 -47.70 -6.78 5.61
CA GLY A 106 -48.05 -7.41 6.87
C GLY A 106 -47.21 -8.63 7.25
N LYS A 107 -46.32 -9.13 6.39
CA LYS A 107 -45.42 -10.27 6.71
C LYS A 107 -44.10 -9.79 7.30
N LYS A 108 -43.54 -10.61 8.18
CA LYS A 108 -42.18 -10.39 8.70
C LYS A 108 -41.15 -10.69 7.62
N PHE A 109 -40.01 -10.01 7.66
CA PHE A 109 -38.87 -10.23 6.78
C PHE A 109 -37.59 -9.75 7.47
N SER A 110 -36.43 -10.06 6.90
CA SER A 110 -35.13 -9.64 7.43
C SER A 110 -34.25 -9.12 6.30
N VAL A 111 -33.54 -8.02 6.55
CA VAL A 111 -32.58 -7.43 5.61
C VAL A 111 -31.35 -7.00 6.38
N SER A 112 -30.17 -7.44 5.95
CA SER A 112 -28.89 -6.98 6.49
C SER A 112 -28.80 -7.01 8.03
N GLY A 113 -29.33 -8.03 8.70
CA GLY A 113 -29.30 -8.13 10.17
C GLY A 113 -30.33 -7.28 10.93
N PHE A 114 -31.25 -6.62 10.22
CA PHE A 114 -32.46 -6.04 10.77
C PHE A 114 -33.65 -6.98 10.56
N ASP A 115 -34.44 -7.21 11.62
CA ASP A 115 -35.66 -8.00 11.56
C ASP A 115 -36.90 -7.09 11.60
N TYR A 116 -37.70 -7.16 10.55
CA TYR A 116 -38.92 -6.39 10.40
C TYR A 116 -40.13 -7.22 10.85
N SER A 117 -40.89 -6.66 11.78
CA SER A 117 -42.04 -7.34 12.38
C SER A 117 -43.24 -7.39 11.42
N SER A 118 -44.06 -8.43 11.54
CA SER A 118 -45.37 -8.51 10.86
C SER A 118 -46.35 -7.44 11.37
N GLY A 119 -47.40 -7.17 10.58
CA GLY A 119 -48.49 -6.25 10.95
C GLY A 119 -48.30 -4.80 10.52
N TRP A 120 -47.26 -4.52 9.73
CA TRP A 120 -47.13 -3.30 8.95
C TRP A 120 -48.13 -3.27 7.80
N LYS A 121 -48.45 -2.09 7.30
CA LYS A 121 -49.37 -1.89 6.17
C LYS A 121 -48.90 -0.75 5.28
N VAL A 122 -49.32 -0.80 4.03
CA VAL A 122 -49.25 0.35 3.12
C VAL A 122 -50.55 1.14 3.30
N ASP A 123 -50.42 2.44 3.47
CA ASP A 123 -51.55 3.36 3.67
C ASP A 123 -51.33 4.64 2.86
N GLU A 124 -52.34 5.50 2.86
CA GLU A 124 -52.26 6.86 2.35
C GLU A 124 -52.23 7.83 3.53
N ASP A 125 -51.31 8.81 3.49
CA ASP A 125 -51.33 9.91 4.44
C ASP A 125 -52.49 10.88 4.14
N VAL A 126 -52.61 11.95 4.94
CA VAL A 126 -53.68 12.95 4.75
C VAL A 126 -53.59 13.71 3.43
N LEU A 127 -52.48 13.61 2.71
CA LEU A 127 -52.23 14.21 1.40
C LEU A 127 -52.38 13.20 0.25
N GLY A 128 -52.66 11.93 0.54
CA GLY A 128 -52.72 10.86 -0.46
C GLY A 128 -51.34 10.31 -0.86
N SER A 129 -50.27 10.75 -0.19
CA SER A 129 -48.92 10.22 -0.39
C SER A 129 -48.76 8.89 0.34
N ILE A 130 -47.79 8.08 -0.09
CA ILE A 130 -47.57 6.76 0.51
C ILE A 130 -47.13 6.90 1.99
N ASP A 131 -47.82 6.20 2.87
CA ASP A 131 -47.40 5.94 4.25
C ASP A 131 -47.17 4.43 4.47
N ILE A 132 -46.16 4.09 5.26
CA ILE A 132 -45.86 2.70 5.64
C ILE A 132 -46.06 2.57 7.14
N ALA A 133 -47.30 2.32 7.55
CA ALA A 133 -47.68 2.34 8.94
C ALA A 133 -47.21 1.09 9.69
N LYS A 134 -46.80 1.30 10.96
CA LYS A 134 -46.47 0.24 11.94
C LYS A 134 -45.30 -0.66 11.55
N LEU A 135 -44.46 -0.27 10.59
CA LEU A 135 -43.25 -1.00 10.28
C LEU A 135 -42.28 -0.88 11.46
N LYS A 136 -42.05 -2.01 12.15
CA LYS A 136 -41.15 -2.10 13.29
C LYS A 136 -39.93 -2.91 12.92
N VAL A 137 -38.77 -2.46 13.37
CA VAL A 137 -37.48 -3.12 13.14
C VAL A 137 -36.76 -3.39 14.44
N THR A 138 -36.17 -4.58 14.54
CA THR A 138 -35.26 -4.99 15.61
C THR A 138 -33.83 -5.06 15.08
N ASN A 139 -32.90 -4.41 15.78
CA ASN A 139 -31.49 -4.47 15.43
C ASN A 139 -30.83 -5.75 15.96
N ASN A 140 -30.54 -6.73 15.10
CA ASN A 140 -29.79 -7.93 15.46
C ASN A 140 -28.32 -7.89 15.02
N ARG A 141 -27.81 -6.71 14.63
CA ARG A 141 -26.39 -6.50 14.33
C ARG A 141 -25.56 -6.50 15.62
N ASP A 142 -24.25 -6.52 15.46
CA ASP A 142 -23.26 -6.53 16.55
C ASP A 142 -22.94 -5.14 17.12
N LYS A 143 -23.60 -4.10 16.61
CA LYS A 143 -23.44 -2.70 17.03
C LYS A 143 -24.75 -1.94 16.96
N LYS A 144 -24.79 -0.79 17.67
CA LYS A 144 -25.86 0.19 17.49
C LYS A 144 -25.84 0.70 16.05
N ASP A 145 -26.99 0.71 15.40
CA ASP A 145 -27.09 1.06 13.97
C ASP A 145 -28.48 1.59 13.62
N SER A 146 -28.61 2.23 12.46
CA SER A 146 -29.89 2.77 11.96
C SER A 146 -30.34 2.00 10.73
N ALA A 147 -31.65 1.80 10.58
CA ALA A 147 -32.20 1.31 9.32
C ALA A 147 -32.38 2.51 8.38
N LEU A 148 -31.89 2.40 7.14
CA LEU A 148 -32.13 3.35 6.06
C LEU A 148 -32.53 2.57 4.82
N VAL A 149 -33.83 2.39 4.66
CA VAL A 149 -34.40 1.50 3.65
C VAL A 149 -35.33 2.23 2.72
N GLU A 150 -35.29 1.83 1.46
CA GLU A 150 -36.17 2.33 0.41
C GLU A 150 -37.14 1.22 0.04
N ILE A 151 -38.44 1.52 0.11
CA ILE A 151 -39.52 0.60 -0.26
C ILE A 151 -40.07 1.04 -1.61
N LYS A 152 -40.06 0.16 -2.61
CA LYS A 152 -40.51 0.45 -3.98
C LYS A 152 -41.73 -0.35 -4.36
N PHE A 153 -42.65 0.31 -5.06
CA PHE A 153 -43.83 -0.29 -5.67
C PHE A 153 -43.55 -0.54 -7.15
N MET A 154 -43.54 -1.81 -7.55
CA MET A 154 -43.00 -2.22 -8.85
C MET A 154 -44.09 -2.74 -9.78
N LYS A 155 -43.95 -2.48 -11.08
CA LYS A 155 -44.71 -3.14 -12.16
C LYS A 155 -43.76 -3.67 -13.21
N GLY A 156 -43.58 -4.99 -13.27
CA GLY A 156 -42.47 -5.59 -14.01
C GLY A 156 -41.11 -5.03 -13.56
N SER A 157 -40.43 -4.31 -14.45
CA SER A 157 -39.16 -3.63 -14.21
C SER A 157 -39.29 -2.13 -13.92
N GLU A 158 -40.49 -1.58 -13.93
CA GLU A 158 -40.77 -0.16 -13.67
C GLU A 158 -40.96 0.07 -12.16
N VAL A 159 -40.35 1.14 -11.64
CA VAL A 159 -40.61 1.69 -10.30
C VAL A 159 -41.75 2.69 -10.45
N LEU A 160 -42.92 2.39 -9.86
CA LEU A 160 -44.09 3.27 -9.94
C LEU A 160 -44.07 4.37 -8.87
N ALA A 161 -43.56 4.04 -7.69
CA ALA A 161 -43.45 4.94 -6.55
C ALA A 161 -42.47 4.36 -5.52
N LEU A 162 -41.97 5.22 -4.63
CA LEU A 162 -41.10 4.83 -3.52
C LEU A 162 -41.51 5.47 -2.19
N ALA A 163 -41.10 4.86 -1.09
CA ALA A 163 -41.17 5.43 0.24
C ALA A 163 -39.83 5.20 0.97
N ASP A 164 -39.28 6.27 1.53
CA ASP A 164 -38.05 6.23 2.29
C ASP A 164 -38.37 6.04 3.77
N CYS A 165 -37.77 5.04 4.39
CA CYS A 165 -37.99 4.69 5.79
C CYS A 165 -36.67 4.71 6.56
N THR A 166 -36.66 5.39 7.70
CA THR A 166 -35.46 5.54 8.53
C THR A 166 -35.75 5.32 10.02
N THR A 167 -34.70 5.05 10.79
CA THR A 167 -34.72 5.11 12.25
C THR A 167 -33.60 6.00 12.78
N GLU A 168 -33.74 6.48 14.01
CA GLU A 168 -32.57 6.83 14.81
C GLU A 168 -31.73 5.57 15.13
N PRO A 169 -30.47 5.71 15.59
CA PRO A 169 -29.64 4.56 15.95
C PRO A 169 -30.28 3.69 17.04
N VAL A 170 -30.59 2.44 16.68
CA VAL A 170 -31.22 1.43 17.53
C VAL A 170 -30.15 0.57 18.18
N ALA A 171 -30.21 0.41 19.51
CA ALA A 171 -29.28 -0.47 20.21
C ALA A 171 -29.52 -1.95 19.85
N ILE A 172 -28.51 -2.79 20.06
CA ILE A 172 -28.57 -4.23 19.79
C ILE A 172 -29.74 -4.86 20.59
N GLY A 173 -30.55 -5.65 19.90
CA GLY A 173 -31.73 -6.34 20.43
C GLY A 173 -32.94 -5.43 20.70
N GLN A 174 -32.85 -4.12 20.47
CA GLN A 174 -33.98 -3.21 20.64
C GLN A 174 -34.83 -3.13 19.38
N THR A 175 -36.11 -2.85 19.59
CA THR A 175 -37.10 -2.65 18.53
C THR A 175 -37.59 -1.21 18.54
N THR A 176 -37.70 -0.59 17.36
CA THR A 176 -38.36 0.71 17.18
C THR A 176 -39.28 0.68 15.95
N THR A 177 -40.13 1.69 15.80
CA THR A 177 -40.93 1.91 14.60
C THR A 177 -40.17 2.83 13.64
N LEU A 178 -40.14 2.49 12.35
CA LEU A 178 -39.53 3.34 11.34
C LEU A 178 -40.39 4.59 11.12
N SER A 179 -39.70 5.70 10.82
CA SER A 179 -40.31 6.88 10.25
C SER A 179 -40.23 6.75 8.73
N CYS A 180 -41.39 6.61 8.09
CA CYS A 180 -41.49 6.50 6.65
C CYS A 180 -42.10 7.76 6.05
N GLY A 181 -41.65 8.14 4.87
CA GLY A 181 -42.20 9.27 4.11
C GLY A 181 -42.06 9.06 2.61
N SER A 182 -42.98 9.66 1.86
CA SER A 182 -42.97 9.65 0.40
C SER A 182 -43.48 10.99 -0.12
N THR A 183 -43.02 11.35 -1.32
CA THR A 183 -43.61 12.43 -2.13
C THR A 183 -44.49 11.89 -3.26
N ASP A 184 -44.56 10.57 -3.40
CA ASP A 184 -45.28 9.89 -4.47
C ASP A 184 -46.69 9.51 -3.99
N GLU A 185 -47.66 9.61 -4.89
CA GLU A 185 -49.01 9.09 -4.66
C GLU A 185 -48.99 7.55 -4.64
N LEU A 186 -49.85 6.95 -3.82
CA LEU A 186 -49.98 5.48 -3.79
C LEU A 186 -50.51 4.97 -5.16
N PRO A 187 -49.75 4.15 -5.90
CA PRO A 187 -50.22 3.64 -7.17
C PRO A 187 -51.43 2.72 -6.99
N LYS A 188 -52.45 2.91 -7.84
CA LYS A 188 -53.69 2.11 -7.84
C LYS A 188 -53.47 0.60 -8.02
N SER A 189 -52.35 0.21 -8.63
CA SER A 189 -51.97 -1.18 -8.85
C SER A 189 -50.45 -1.33 -9.01
N TYR A 190 -49.90 -2.39 -8.45
CA TYR A 190 -48.50 -2.80 -8.59
C TYR A 190 -48.41 -4.33 -8.47
N ASP A 191 -47.35 -4.95 -9.00
CA ASP A 191 -47.19 -6.40 -9.01
C ASP A 191 -46.49 -6.91 -7.74
N ARG A 192 -45.57 -6.11 -7.20
CA ARG A 192 -44.78 -6.45 -6.00
C ARG A 192 -44.26 -5.21 -5.30
N ILE A 193 -43.93 -5.39 -4.02
CA ILE A 193 -43.20 -4.42 -3.21
C ILE A 193 -41.78 -4.95 -3.02
N THR A 194 -40.79 -4.10 -3.19
CA THR A 194 -39.40 -4.46 -2.89
C THR A 194 -38.81 -3.52 -1.85
N ILE A 195 -37.78 -4.00 -1.14
CA ILE A 195 -37.02 -3.20 -0.19
C ILE A 195 -35.53 -3.36 -0.46
N ASN A 196 -34.79 -2.27 -0.33
CA ASN A 196 -33.33 -2.25 -0.29
C ASN A 196 -32.84 -1.42 0.89
N ASP A 197 -31.88 -1.96 1.64
CA ASP A 197 -31.02 -1.20 2.55
C ASP A 197 -30.04 -0.40 1.71
N SER A 198 -29.89 0.89 2.04
CA SER A 198 -29.08 1.82 1.25
C SER A 198 -27.58 1.79 1.63
N PHE A 199 -27.17 0.86 2.50
CA PHE A 199 -25.80 0.75 3.07
C PHE A 199 -25.30 -0.69 3.20
#